data_AF-A0A8T5F9K2-F1
#
_entry.id   AF-A0A8T5F9K2-F1
#
_cell.length_a   1.000
_cell.length_b   1.000
_cell.length_c   1.000
_cell.angle_alpha   90.00
_cell.angle_beta   90.00
_cell.angle_gamma   90.00
#
_symmetry.space_group_name_H-M   'P 1'
#
loop_
_entity.id
_entity.type
_entity.pdbx_description
1 polymer ?
#
loop_
_entity_poly.entity_id
_entity_poly.type
_entity_poly.pdbx_seq_one_letter_code
_entity_poly.pdbx_strand_id
1 'polypeptide(L)' 'MVKRKRFNQTDLLKRLLDVKPVCKKCGRSARQIQLDLHHKDGVSSNDNWRNIEIYCRACHNDKHETVPKKRKL' A
#
# COMPACT_ATOMS: atom_id res chain seq x y z
N MET A 1 -3.85 -25.86 -11.25
CA MET A 1 -3.53 -24.76 -10.31
C MET A 1 -2.93 -23.59 -11.09
N VAL A 2 -3.66 -22.50 -11.27
CA VAL A 2 -3.08 -21.27 -11.86
C VAL A 2 -2.13 -20.68 -10.81
N LYS A 3 -0.81 -20.75 -11.05
CA LYS A 3 0.18 -20.01 -10.25
C LYS A 3 -0.14 -18.53 -10.38
N ARG A 4 -0.89 -17.96 -9.43
CA ARG A 4 -1.07 -16.51 -9.33
C ARG A 4 0.33 -15.92 -9.16
N LYS A 5 0.91 -15.36 -10.23
CA LYS A 5 2.10 -14.51 -10.10
C LYS A 5 1.71 -13.44 -9.10
N ARG A 6 2.29 -13.46 -7.89
CA ARG A 6 2.10 -12.38 -6.93
C ARG A 6 2.55 -11.11 -7.64
N PHE A 7 1.59 -10.26 -7.98
CA PHE A 7 1.88 -8.96 -8.56
C PHE A 7 2.79 -8.22 -7.58
N ASN A 8 4.06 -8.05 -7.96
CA ASN A 8 5.02 -7.33 -7.13
C ASN A 8 4.81 -5.84 -7.35
N GLN A 9 3.82 -5.32 -6.66
CA GLN A 9 3.42 -3.93 -6.71
C GLN A 9 4.59 -2.97 -6.43
N THR A 10 5.49 -3.32 -5.52
CA THR A 10 6.68 -2.51 -5.21
C THR A 10 7.61 -2.40 -6.42
N ASP A 11 7.81 -3.48 -7.17
CA ASP A 11 8.63 -3.43 -8.38
C ASP A 11 7.96 -2.63 -9.51
N LEU A 12 6.62 -2.63 -9.59
CA LEU A 12 5.91 -1.72 -10.49
C LEU A 12 6.13 -0.26 -10.06
N LEU A 13 5.96 0.05 -8.78
CA LEU A 13 6.16 1.40 -8.23
C LEU A 13 7.60 1.91 -8.45
N LYS A 14 8.62 1.05 -8.39
CA LYS A 14 10.01 1.42 -8.72
C LYS A 14 10.20 1.82 -10.18
N ARG A 15 9.44 1.24 -11.11
CA ARG A 15 9.54 1.48 -12.56
C ARG A 15 8.73 2.69 -13.04
N LEU A 16 7.76 3.16 -12.26
CA LEU A 16 6.96 4.36 -12.57
C LEU A 16 7.77 5.63 -12.29
N LEU A 17 8.61 6.03 -13.26
CA LEU A 17 9.50 7.19 -13.18
C LEU A 17 8.76 8.53 -13.00
N ASP A 18 7.58 8.67 -13.60
CA ASP A 18 6.79 9.91 -13.57
C ASP A 18 6.06 10.12 -12.24
N VAL A 19 5.69 9.03 -11.57
CA VAL A 19 4.83 9.07 -10.37
C VAL A 19 5.67 9.29 -9.10
N LYS A 20 6.98 9.00 -9.14
CA LYS A 20 7.92 9.06 -8.01
C LYS A 20 7.25 8.64 -6.69
N PRO A 21 6.75 7.39 -6.58
CA PRO A 21 5.92 7.00 -5.46
C PRO A 21 6.72 7.08 -4.14
N VAL A 22 6.14 7.80 -3.19
CA VAL A 22 6.67 8.04 -1.84
C VAL A 22 5.65 7.62 -0.80
N CYS A 23 6.15 7.20 0.37
CA CYS A 23 5.31 7.00 1.54
C CYS A 23 4.67 8.33 1.96
N LYS A 24 3.34 8.38 2.06
CA LYS A 24 2.61 9.60 2.45
C LYS A 24 2.97 10.11 3.86
N LYS A 25 3.41 9.22 4.76
CA LYS A 25 3.78 9.60 6.15
C LYS A 25 5.24 10.03 6.29
N CYS A 26 6.19 9.30 5.71
CA CYS A 26 7.62 9.52 5.95
C CYS A 26 8.41 9.99 4.72
N GLY A 27 7.78 10.13 3.55
CA GLY A 27 8.38 10.68 2.33
C GLY A 27 9.41 9.77 1.63
N ARG A 28 9.80 8.65 2.22
CA ARG A 28 10.75 7.71 1.61
C ARG A 28 10.18 7.09 0.34
N SER A 29 11.02 6.94 -0.68
CA SER A 29 10.63 6.48 -2.02
C SER A 29 10.70 4.96 -2.20
N ALA A 30 10.04 4.45 -3.25
CA ALA A 30 10.10 3.04 -3.64
C ALA A 30 11.52 2.53 -3.98
N ARG A 31 12.46 3.44 -4.27
CA ARG A 31 13.88 3.09 -4.49
C ARG A 31 14.61 2.78 -3.18
N GLN A 32 14.17 3.38 -2.08
CA GLN A 32 14.82 3.25 -0.78
C GLN A 32 14.18 2.14 0.06
N ILE A 33 12.87 1.93 -0.07
CA ILE A 33 12.11 1.01 0.77
C ILE A 33 10.95 0.37 0.01
N GLN A 34 10.44 -0.73 0.56
CA GLN A 34 9.19 -1.32 0.09
C GLN A 34 8.01 -0.38 0.40
N LEU A 35 7.21 -0.10 -0.64
CA LEU A 35 5.95 0.61 -0.54
C LEU A 35 4.79 -0.32 -0.88
N ASP A 36 3.72 -0.17 -0.11
CA ASP A 36 2.48 -0.95 -0.18
C ASP A 36 1.28 0.01 -0.39
N LEU A 37 0.18 -0.53 -0.93
CA LEU A 37 -1.07 0.22 -1.07
C LEU A 37 -1.90 0.05 0.19
N HIS A 38 -2.44 1.16 0.67
CA HIS A 38 -3.36 1.22 1.79
C HIS A 38 -4.74 1.64 1.30
N HIS A 39 -5.73 0.79 1.53
CA HIS A 39 -7.12 1.11 1.32
C HIS A 39 -7.63 1.87 2.55
N LYS A 40 -8.01 3.14 2.38
CA LYS A 40 -8.42 4.02 3.49
C LYS A 40 -9.65 3.53 4.25
N ASP A 41 -10.55 2.86 3.55
CA ASP A 41 -11.77 2.26 4.10
C ASP A 41 -11.54 0.86 4.72
N GLY A 42 -10.33 0.31 4.59
CA GLY A 42 -9.98 -1.04 5.03
C GLY A 42 -10.55 -2.16 4.16
N VAL A 43 -11.18 -1.84 3.02
CA VAL A 43 -11.79 -2.81 2.11
C VAL A 43 -10.83 -3.10 0.96
N SER A 44 -10.21 -4.28 0.96
CA SER A 44 -9.18 -4.66 -0.02
C SER A 44 -9.67 -4.85 -1.45
N SER A 45 -10.98 -4.81 -1.69
CA SER A 45 -11.59 -4.90 -3.02
C SER A 45 -11.99 -3.53 -3.59
N ASN A 46 -11.86 -2.44 -2.82
CA ASN A 46 -12.20 -1.10 -3.28
C ASN A 46 -10.97 -0.44 -3.93
N ASP A 47 -10.70 -0.84 -5.18
CA ASP A 47 -9.53 -0.41 -5.97
C ASP A 47 -9.66 1.01 -6.55
N ASN A 48 -10.63 1.80 -6.09
CA ASN A 48 -10.75 3.20 -6.52
C ASN A 48 -9.46 3.94 -6.14
N TRP A 49 -8.79 4.55 -7.12
CA TRP A 49 -7.53 5.27 -6.88
C TRP A 49 -7.65 6.36 -5.81
N ARG A 50 -8.85 6.96 -5.65
CA ARG A 50 -9.12 7.94 -4.59
C ARG A 50 -9.19 7.32 -3.21
N ASN A 51 -9.42 6.02 -3.08
CA ASN A 51 -9.43 5.25 -1.83
C ASN A 51 -8.04 4.75 -1.43
N ILE A 52 -7.05 4.85 -2.33
CA ILE A 52 -5.73 4.27 -2.17
C ILE A 52 -4.72 5.33 -1.68
N GLU A 53 -3.93 4.98 -0.67
CA GLU A 53 -2.76 5.74 -0.24
C GLU A 53 -1.51 4.86 -0.30
N ILE A 54 -0.34 5.46 -0.51
CA ILE A 54 0.92 4.74 -0.54
C ILE A 54 1.63 4.92 0.80
N TYR A 55 1.95 3.82 1.46
CA TYR A 55 2.75 3.83 2.69
C TYR A 55 3.89 2.81 2.60
N CYS A 56 4.95 3.04 3.37
CA CYS A 56 5.89 1.97 3.62
C CYS A 56 5.32 0.97 4.63
N ARG A 57 5.84 -0.26 4.63
CA ARG A 57 5.38 -1.33 5.52
C ARG A 57 5.25 -0.91 6.98
N ALA A 58 6.23 -0.15 7.50
CA ALA A 58 6.19 0.34 8.88
C ALA A 58 5.03 1.32 9.13
N CYS A 59 4.88 2.34 8.27
CA CYS A 59 3.78 3.31 8.38
C CYS A 59 2.41 2.69 8.06
N HIS A 60 2.38 1.66 7.20
CA HIS A 60 1.17 0.92 6.87
C HIS A 60 0.66 0.13 8.08
N ASN A 61 1.56 -0.56 8.80
CA ASN A 61 1.22 -1.31 10.01
C ASN A 61 0.72 -0.38 11.13
N ASP A 62 1.39 0.75 11.35
CA ASP A 62 0.98 1.78 12.31
C ASP A 62 -0.44 2.32 12.01
N LYS A 63 -0.79 2.47 10.72
CA LYS A 63 -2.16 2.76 10.28
C LYS A 63 -3.15 1.64 10.61
N HIS A 64 -2.79 0.37 10.43
CA HIS A 64 -3.66 -0.76 10.78
C HIS A 64 -3.83 -0.97 12.28
N GLU A 65 -2.84 -0.59 13.08
CA GLU A 65 -2.93 -0.61 14.54
C GLU A 65 -3.84 0.52 15.09
N THR A 66 -4.01 1.59 14.32
CA THR A 66 -4.92 2.72 14.66
C THR A 66 -6.31 2.59 14.06
N VAL A 67 -6.53 1.72 13.08
CA VAL A 67 -7.87 1.36 12.60
C VAL A 67 -8.46 0.34 13.58
N PRO A 68 -9.59 0.62 14.25
CA PRO A 68 -10.24 -0.35 15.12
C PRO A 68 -10.50 -1.62 14.34
N LYS A 69 -9.92 -2.75 14.76
CA LYS A 69 -10.28 -4.07 14.22
C LYS A 69 -11.79 -4.18 14.39
N LYS A 70 -12.57 -4.09 13.29
CA LYS A 70 -13.99 -4.43 13.33
C LYS A 70 -14.07 -5.82 13.94
N ARG A 71 -14.55 -5.89 15.18
CA ARG A 71 -14.95 -7.13 15.84
C ARG A 71 -15.89 -7.81 14.85
N LYS A 72 -15.47 -8.94 14.30
CA LYS A 72 -16.42 -9.85 13.67
C LYS A 72 -17.33 -10.30 14.82
N LEU A 73 -18.57 -9.81 14.78
CA LEU A 73 -19.72 -10.42 15.45
C LEU A 73 -19.91 -11.83 14.88
#